data_AF-A0ABD0RK23-F1
#
_entry.id   AF-A0ABD0RK23-F1
#
_cell.length_a   1.000
_cell.length_b   1.000
_cell.length_c   1.000
_cell.angle_alpha   90.00
_cell.angle_beta   90.00
_cell.angle_gamma   90.00
#
_symmetry.space_group_name_H-M   'P 1'
#
loop_
_entity.id
_entity.type
_entity.pdbx_description
1 polymer ?
#
loop_
_entity_poly.entity_id
_entity_poly.type
_entity_poly.pdbx_seq_one_letter_code
_entity_poly.pdbx_strand_id
1 'polypeptide(L)' 'SRLLTVDLNSVNYWLRLFEENTVITYSDTRLSYPDHPDRFDSWTMALCRESVTGRCYWE' A
#
# COMPACT_ATOMS: atom_id res chain seq x y z
N SER A 1 -6.63 -17.91 6.60
CA SER A 1 -6.82 -16.51 6.14
C SER A 1 -5.78 -16.23 5.08
N ARG A 2 -6.10 -15.44 4.05
CA ARG A 2 -5.09 -14.95 3.10
C ARG A 2 -4.54 -13.65 3.67
N LEU A 3 -3.22 -13.58 3.85
CA LEU A 3 -2.59 -12.33 4.25
C LEU A 3 -2.64 -11.36 3.06
N LEU A 4 -3.08 -10.13 3.32
CA LEU A 4 -3.02 -9.03 2.36
C LEU A 4 -1.83 -8.17 2.72
N THR A 5 -0.95 -7.94 1.77
CA THR A 5 0.23 -7.07 1.93
C THR A 5 0.13 -5.92 0.95
N VAL A 6 0.56 -4.74 1.39
CA VAL A 6 0.48 -3.54 0.57
C VAL A 6 1.59 -3.55 -0.49
N ASP A 7 1.23 -3.25 -1.73
CA ASP A 7 2.16 -3.14 -2.84
C ASP A 7 2.89 -1.79 -2.79
N LEU A 8 4.18 -1.85 -2.46
CA LEU A 8 5.10 -0.70 -2.42
C LEU A 8 5.14 0.11 -3.72
N ASN A 9 4.82 -0.49 -4.87
CA ASN A 9 4.78 0.21 -6.15
C ASN A 9 3.56 1.13 -6.28
N SER A 10 2.47 0.83 -5.58
CA SER A 10 1.23 1.62 -5.61
C SER A 10 1.18 2.72 -4.55
N VAL A 11 1.92 2.55 -3.46
CA VAL A 11 1.81 3.37 -2.24
C VAL A 11 2.15 4.83 -2.50
N ASN A 12 1.28 5.73 -2.06
CA ASN A 12 1.53 7.16 -2.13
C ASN A 12 2.73 7.59 -1.27
N TYR A 13 3.45 8.64 -1.73
CA TYR A 13 4.67 9.15 -1.10
C TYR A 13 4.51 9.63 0.35
N TRP A 14 3.29 9.86 0.85
CA TRP A 14 3.02 10.27 2.23
C TRP A 14 2.67 9.11 3.16
N LEU A 15 2.61 7.88 2.65
CA LEU A 15 2.27 6.68 3.43
C LEU A 15 3.52 5.85 3.72
N ARG A 16 3.70 5.48 4.98
CA ARG A 16 4.80 4.60 5.45
C ARG A 16 4.26 3.22 5.77
N LEU A 17 5.02 2.20 5.41
CA LEU A 17 4.69 0.79 5.67
C LEU A 17 5.55 0.21 6.81
N PHE A 18 4.94 -0.65 7.60
CA PHE A 18 5.56 -1.41 8.68
C PHE A 18 5.05 -2.86 8.67
N GLU A 19 5.60 -3.68 9.57
CA GLU A 19 5.16 -5.05 9.83
C GLU A 19 4.94 -5.84 8.53
N GLU A 20 6.01 -5.97 7.74
CA GLU A 20 5.98 -6.68 6.46
C GLU A 20 4.92 -6.14 5.48
N ASN A 21 4.72 -4.81 5.48
CA ASN A 21 3.75 -4.09 4.66
C ASN A 21 2.28 -4.43 4.98
N THR A 22 1.97 -4.79 6.22
CA THR A 22 0.59 -5.01 6.68
C THR A 22 0.02 -3.80 7.44
N VAL A 23 0.89 -2.91 7.94
CA VAL A 23 0.50 -1.69 8.65
C VAL A 23 0.89 -0.46 7.83
N ILE A 24 -0.06 0.47 7.63
CA ILE A 24 0.16 1.77 7.00
C ILE A 24 0.01 2.88 8.04
N THR A 25 0.94 3.85 8.03
CA THR A 25 0.77 5.12 8.74
C THR A 25 0.97 6.31 7.80
N TYR A 26 0.37 7.45 8.13
CA TYR A 26 0.69 8.72 7.46
C TYR A 26 2.04 9.25 7.95
N SER A 27 2.78 9.91 7.06
CA SER A 27 4.07 10.55 7.32
C SER A 27 3.94 12.05 7.07
N ASP A 28 4.44 12.87 7.99
CA ASP A 28 4.49 14.33 7.83
C ASP A 28 5.54 14.77 6.78
N THR A 29 6.36 13.83 6.31
CA THR A 29 7.37 14.06 5.27
C THR A 29 7.15 13.16 4.07
N ARG A 30 7.43 13.71 2.88
CA ARG A 30 7.36 12.98 1.61
C ARG A 30 8.49 11.95 1.58
N LEU A 31 8.12 10.68 1.47
CA LEU A 31 9.04 9.56 1.38
C LEU A 31 9.58 9.40 -0.05
N SER A 32 10.80 8.87 -0.14
CA SER A 32 11.46 8.59 -1.41
C SER A 32 11.15 7.15 -1.82
N TYR A 33 10.13 6.98 -2.66
CA TYR A 33 9.86 5.74 -3.36
C TYR A 33 10.27 5.87 -4.83
N PRO A 34 10.76 4.78 -5.48
CA PRO A 34 11.00 4.79 -6.91
C PRO A 34 9.72 5.13 -7.69
N ASP A 35 9.87 5.91 -8.75
CA ASP A 35 8.76 6.20 -9.66
C ASP A 35 8.24 4.91 -10.30
N HIS A 36 6.91 4.79 -10.35
CA HIS A 36 6.21 3.64 -10.90
C HIS A 36 4.87 4.10 -11.48
N PRO A 37 4.43 3.58 -12.65
CA PRO A 37 3.17 3.99 -13.27
C PRO A 37 1.94 3.73 -12.39
N ASP A 38 1.99 2.72 -11.53
CA ASP A 38 0.88 2.37 -10.64
C ASP A 38 0.86 3.19 -9.34
N ARG A 39 1.84 4.08 -9.13
CA ARG A 39 1.97 4.84 -7.89
C ARG A 39 0.93 5.95 -7.82
N PHE A 40 0.19 6.01 -6.72
CA PHE A 40 -0.66 7.17 -6.45
C PHE A 40 0.19 8.37 -6.07
N ASP A 41 0.10 9.45 -6.84
CA ASP A 41 0.81 10.71 -6.58
C ASP A 41 -0.08 11.81 -6.01
N SER A 42 -1.38 11.78 -6.36
CA SER A 42 -2.36 12.82 -6.06
C SER A 42 -3.16 12.52 -4.79
N TRP A 43 -3.42 11.25 -4.50
CA TRP A 43 -4.25 10.82 -3.36
C TRP A 43 -3.48 9.88 -2.44
N THR A 44 -3.75 9.99 -1.14
CA THR A 44 -3.16 9.17 -0.07
C THR A 44 -3.74 7.75 -0.06
N MET A 45 -3.45 6.98 -1.10
CA MET A 45 -3.96 5.61 -1.31
C MET A 45 -2.83 4.60 -1.49
N ALA A 46 -3.18 3.33 -1.34
CA ALA A 46 -2.34 2.17 -1.66
C ALA A 46 -3.22 0.98 -2.04
N LEU A 47 -2.68 0.03 -2.80
CA LEU A 47 -3.33 -1.24 -3.13
C LEU A 47 -2.60 -2.40 -2.47
N CYS A 48 -3.32 -3.48 -2.22
CA CYS A 48 -2.70 -4.75 -1.86
C CYS A 48 -2.10 -5.42 -3.10
N ARG A 49 -1.00 -6.15 -2.93
CA ARG A 49 -0.38 -6.96 -3.99
C ARG A 49 -1.30 -8.10 -4.41
N GLU A 50 -2.04 -8.65 -3.47
CA GLU A 50 -2.96 -9.74 -3.68
C GLU A 50 -4.29 -9.28 -4.26
N SER A 51 -4.65 -9.80 -5.43
CA SER A 51 -6.03 -9.69 -5.92
C SER A 51 -6.93 -10.72 -5.24
N VAL A 52 -8.09 -10.29 -4.76
CA VAL A 52 -9.11 -11.17 -4.16
C VAL A 52 -10.21 -11.51 -5.17
N THR A 53 -10.69 -12.75 -5.16
CA THR A 53 -11.76 -13.23 -6.05
C THR A 53 -12.70 -14.17 -5.29
N GLY A 54 -14.00 -14.13 -5.59
CA GLY A 54 -14.99 -14.96 -4.90
C GLY A 54 -15.40 -14.38 -3.54
N ARG A 55 -15.57 -15.23 -2.51
CA ARG A 55 -15.90 -14.79 -1.15
C ARG A 55 -14.63 -14.68 -0.31
N CYS A 56 -14.32 -13.48 0.18
CA CYS A 56 -13.11 -13.18 0.93
C CYS A 56 -13.45 -12.35 2.17
N TYR A 57 -12.66 -12.52 3.23
CA TYR A 57 -12.74 -11.74 4.46
C TYR A 57 -11.32 -11.36 4.88
N TRP A 58 -11.15 -10.12 5.33
CA TRP A 58 -9.89 -9.58 5.86
C TRP A 58 -10.21 -8.57 6.97
N GLU A 59 -9.24 -8.37 7.86
CA GLU A 59 -9.21 -7.36 8.92
C GLU A 59 -7.90 -6.58 8.80
#